data_AF-A0A409YDM8-F1
#
_entry.id   AF-A0A409YDM8-F1
#
_cell.length_a   1.000
_cell.length_b   1.000
_cell.length_c   1.000
_cell.angle_alpha   90.00
_cell.angle_beta   90.00
_cell.angle_gamma   90.00
#
_symmetry.space_group_name_H-M   'P 1'
#
loop_
_entity.id
_entity.type
_entity.pdbx_description
1 polymer ?
#
loop_
_entity_poly.entity_id
_entity_poly.type
_entity_poly.pdbx_seq_one_letter_code
_entity_poly.pdbx_strand_id
1 'polypeptide(L)'
;MTEDKSTGLLFVFGEPAPDATEEEFNDWYDNEHAPLRLTVEGFHNALRYKATDGQAPSWLALYDLASPSTAKSEPYKALAAKASAREKALIPRLGTLDRRIYELISSRSKTGLSEDSLPGKYVLVVCMLISPGLDEEFNEWYEEEHIGEVSKTPSWQRCRRYKLVDQVELTGKSDPAKKIHNYLAIHEFDHAGYNKTPEFIAAISTPWSRKIFERVEDRYLRNFGLHKGRTKLHTCNPKIPQTMSHNRGLLLLFAEPGQDKSEAEYNEWYDNEHAPQRLQVPGFRNAIRYKATDNRTPSWVLTYDLESPAAVQSDAYKALVSNASDKEKAMISSFVTLDRRVYDHYSLRTKPGVSDDTFPAKFLLVVAIQAPAAIDEEFNKWYEEEHIGEIAKCRGWLRCRRYKLVEQSHLAGNADLEKKVHNYVALHDFDNNDYIASPEFIAACSTPWTTKMRELINNEVDMRTYSLFKNIQKS
;
A
#
# COMPACT_ATOMS: atom_id res chain seq x y z
N MET A 1 16.84 -16.74 9.89
CA MET A 1 17.27 -15.75 8.89
C MET A 1 16.32 -15.91 7.73
N THR A 2 15.39 -14.97 7.55
CA THR A 2 14.55 -14.92 6.33
C THR A 2 15.41 -14.29 5.24
N GLU A 3 15.73 -15.07 4.22
CA GLU A 3 16.50 -14.64 3.05
C GLU A 3 15.74 -13.50 2.35
N ASP A 4 16.41 -12.37 2.08
CA ASP A 4 15.79 -11.27 1.32
C ASP A 4 15.59 -11.76 -0.11
N LYS A 5 14.32 -11.93 -0.52
CA LYS A 5 13.97 -12.45 -1.85
C LYS A 5 14.36 -11.51 -3.00
N SER A 6 14.77 -10.28 -2.69
CA SER A 6 15.17 -9.26 -3.67
C SER A 6 16.69 -9.19 -3.78
N THR A 7 17.26 -9.65 -4.90
CA THR A 7 18.72 -9.61 -5.11
C THR A 7 19.19 -8.38 -5.91
N GLY A 8 18.27 -7.58 -6.43
CA GLY A 8 18.58 -6.33 -7.13
C GLY A 8 17.97 -5.10 -6.47
N LEU A 9 18.55 -3.94 -6.75
CA LEU A 9 18.00 -2.65 -6.35
C LEU A 9 18.10 -1.66 -7.51
N LEU A 10 16.98 -1.03 -7.88
CA LEU A 10 17.01 0.21 -8.66
C LEU A 10 16.99 1.38 -7.68
N PHE A 11 18.12 2.08 -7.62
CA PHE A 11 18.34 3.24 -6.80
C PHE A 11 18.24 4.49 -7.68
N VAL A 12 17.47 5.50 -7.26
CA VAL A 12 17.26 6.72 -8.05
C VAL A 12 17.37 7.95 -7.19
N PHE A 13 18.36 8.80 -7.44
CA PHE A 13 18.32 10.17 -6.95
C PHE A 13 17.53 11.06 -7.91
N GLY A 14 16.66 11.90 -7.33
CA GLY A 14 15.81 12.83 -8.07
C GLY A 14 15.90 14.25 -7.51
N GLU A 15 15.94 15.22 -8.40
CA GLU A 15 15.71 16.63 -8.09
C GLU A 15 14.63 17.17 -9.03
N PRO A 16 13.59 17.86 -8.52
CA PRO A 16 12.57 18.49 -9.36
C PRO A 16 13.19 19.45 -10.37
N ALA A 17 12.44 19.77 -11.42
CA ALA A 17 12.86 20.82 -12.33
C ALA A 17 12.88 22.18 -11.60
N PRO A 18 13.82 23.10 -11.91
CA PRO A 18 13.84 24.43 -11.29
C PRO A 18 12.55 25.23 -11.48
N ASP A 19 11.78 24.90 -12.52
CA ASP A 19 10.52 25.53 -12.91
C ASP A 19 9.29 24.64 -12.62
N ALA A 20 9.45 23.48 -11.99
CA ALA A 20 8.35 22.64 -11.52
C ALA A 20 8.15 22.80 -10.01
N THR A 21 6.90 22.70 -9.55
CA THR A 21 6.63 22.68 -8.11
C THR A 21 7.00 21.31 -7.53
N GLU A 22 7.33 21.27 -6.23
CA GLU A 22 7.53 20.00 -5.51
C GLU A 22 6.27 19.12 -5.59
N GLU A 23 5.08 19.74 -5.59
CA GLU A 23 3.79 19.08 -5.76
C GLU A 23 3.65 18.42 -7.14
N GLU A 24 3.97 19.12 -8.23
CA GLU A 24 3.92 18.56 -9.59
C GLU A 24 4.84 17.35 -9.72
N PHE A 25 6.06 17.45 -9.18
CA PHE A 25 7.03 16.37 -9.17
C PHE A 25 6.53 15.16 -8.38
N ASN A 26 6.01 15.38 -7.17
CA ASN A 26 5.52 14.30 -6.31
C ASN A 26 4.25 13.66 -6.86
N ASP A 27 3.31 14.45 -7.38
CA ASP A 27 2.09 13.92 -8.00
C ASP A 27 2.41 13.03 -9.21
N TRP A 28 3.32 13.49 -10.09
CA TRP A 28 3.82 12.64 -11.19
C TRP A 28 4.46 11.37 -10.66
N TYR A 29 5.33 11.48 -9.66
CA TYR A 29 6.05 10.31 -9.14
C TYR A 29 5.09 9.29 -8.52
N ASP A 30 4.14 9.78 -7.73
CA ASP A 30 3.27 8.98 -6.90
C ASP A 30 2.11 8.36 -7.67
N ASN A 31 1.54 9.09 -8.62
CA ASN A 31 0.31 8.69 -9.31
C ASN A 31 0.56 8.16 -10.73
N GLU A 32 1.77 8.36 -11.27
CA GLU A 32 2.12 7.90 -12.62
C GLU A 32 3.42 7.06 -12.61
N HIS A 33 4.55 7.65 -12.22
CA HIS A 33 5.88 7.06 -12.45
C HIS A 33 6.15 5.77 -11.65
N ALA A 34 5.94 5.82 -10.33
CA ALA A 34 6.17 4.69 -9.44
C ALA A 34 5.12 3.57 -9.63
N PRO A 35 3.80 3.86 -9.72
CA PRO A 35 2.80 2.84 -10.00
C PRO A 35 3.07 2.04 -11.28
N LEU A 36 3.49 2.70 -12.37
CA LEU A 36 3.82 2.03 -13.61
C LEU A 36 4.98 1.02 -13.45
N ARG A 37 6.00 1.35 -12.65
CA ARG A 37 7.10 0.41 -12.35
C ARG A 37 6.63 -0.79 -11.56
N LEU A 38 5.65 -0.61 -10.67
CA LEU A 38 5.03 -1.73 -9.96
C LEU A 38 4.19 -2.64 -10.88
N THR A 39 3.89 -2.25 -12.12
CA THR A 39 3.27 -3.20 -13.08
C THR A 39 4.27 -4.19 -13.67
N VAL A 40 5.58 -3.91 -13.55
CA VAL A 40 6.64 -4.77 -14.10
C VAL A 40 6.91 -5.94 -13.15
N GLU A 41 6.93 -7.15 -13.70
CA GLU A 41 7.31 -8.35 -12.96
C GLU A 41 8.75 -8.21 -12.43
N GLY A 42 8.95 -8.61 -11.17
CA GLY A 42 10.24 -8.48 -10.49
C GLY A 42 10.52 -7.12 -9.87
N PHE A 43 9.67 -6.10 -10.01
CA PHE A 43 9.67 -4.93 -9.09
C PHE A 43 8.84 -5.28 -7.86
N HIS A 44 9.39 -5.17 -6.66
CA HIS A 44 8.73 -5.56 -5.41
C HIS A 44 8.20 -4.38 -4.60
N ASN A 45 8.81 -3.21 -4.71
CA ASN A 45 8.31 -2.01 -4.05
C ASN A 45 8.69 -0.75 -4.82
N ALA A 46 8.15 0.38 -4.37
CA ALA A 46 8.51 1.71 -4.77
C ALA A 46 8.51 2.58 -3.52
N LEU A 47 9.69 2.76 -2.93
CA LEU A 47 9.90 3.56 -1.73
C LEU A 47 10.40 4.94 -2.12
N ARG A 48 9.90 5.97 -1.44
CA ARG A 48 10.22 7.37 -1.67
C ARG A 48 10.64 8.02 -0.38
N TYR A 49 11.78 8.67 -0.42
CA TYR A 49 12.40 9.35 0.70
C TYR A 49 12.76 10.79 0.34
N LYS A 50 12.60 11.72 1.29
CA LYS A 50 12.99 13.13 1.18
C LYS A 50 14.26 13.38 1.99
N ALA A 51 15.20 14.13 1.43
CA ALA A 51 16.45 14.46 2.08
C ALA A 51 16.20 15.25 3.37
N THR A 52 16.93 14.89 4.43
CA THR A 52 16.87 15.56 5.74
C THR A 52 18.17 16.29 6.06
N ASP A 53 19.15 16.22 5.17
CA ASP A 53 20.46 16.88 5.28
C ASP A 53 20.52 18.25 4.58
N GLY A 54 19.42 18.68 3.94
CA GLY A 54 19.35 19.95 3.23
C GLY A 54 20.18 19.99 1.94
N GLN A 55 20.63 18.85 1.43
CA GLN A 55 21.42 18.75 0.20
C GLN A 55 20.57 18.26 -0.98
N ALA A 56 20.98 18.64 -2.19
CA ALA A 56 20.46 18.07 -3.43
C ALA A 56 21.33 16.84 -3.84
N PRO A 57 20.75 15.81 -4.51
CA PRO A 57 19.34 15.67 -4.84
C PRO A 57 18.48 15.45 -3.59
N SER A 58 17.32 16.10 -3.56
CA SER A 58 16.40 16.22 -2.44
C SER A 58 15.50 14.99 -2.30
N TRP A 59 15.46 14.14 -3.32
CA TRP A 59 14.61 12.95 -3.36
C TRP A 59 15.40 11.69 -3.69
N LEU A 60 14.97 10.60 -3.06
CA LEU A 60 15.46 9.26 -3.29
C LEU A 60 14.28 8.34 -3.55
N ALA A 61 14.36 7.55 -4.60
CA ALA A 61 13.50 6.40 -4.81
C ALA A 61 14.30 5.10 -4.77
N LEU A 62 13.77 4.10 -4.07
CA LEU A 62 14.32 2.75 -3.99
C LEU A 62 13.27 1.77 -4.49
N TYR A 63 13.66 0.90 -5.43
CA TYR A 63 12.84 -0.21 -5.89
C TYR A 63 13.60 -1.50 -5.70
N ASP A 64 13.14 -2.34 -4.78
CA ASP A 64 13.66 -3.69 -4.62
C ASP A 64 13.25 -4.53 -5.83
N LEU A 65 14.24 -5.22 -6.41
CA LEU A 65 14.09 -6.01 -7.61
C LEU A 65 14.38 -7.49 -7.33
N ALA A 66 13.67 -8.37 -8.02
CA ALA A 66 13.94 -9.81 -7.99
C ALA A 66 15.42 -10.11 -8.30
N SER A 67 15.98 -9.39 -9.29
CA SER A 67 17.41 -9.38 -9.60
C SER A 67 17.82 -8.07 -10.31
N PRO A 68 19.13 -7.77 -10.43
CA PRO A 68 19.60 -6.61 -11.20
C PRO A 68 19.12 -6.62 -12.66
N SER A 69 18.94 -7.81 -13.25
CA SER A 69 18.50 -7.98 -14.63
C SER A 69 17.07 -7.49 -14.89
N THR A 70 16.23 -7.39 -13.85
CA THR A 70 14.85 -6.87 -13.96
C THR A 70 14.84 -5.45 -14.55
N ALA A 71 15.82 -4.61 -14.18
CA ALA A 71 15.95 -3.24 -14.69
C ALA A 71 16.44 -3.17 -16.16
N LYS A 72 16.71 -4.33 -16.79
CA LYS A 72 17.05 -4.48 -18.20
C LYS A 72 15.98 -5.29 -18.97
N SER A 73 14.89 -5.66 -18.32
CA SER A 73 13.79 -6.42 -18.93
C SER A 73 13.02 -5.58 -19.97
N GLU A 74 12.51 -6.24 -21.00
CA GLU A 74 11.69 -5.58 -22.03
C GLU A 74 10.43 -4.92 -21.46
N PRO A 75 9.67 -5.53 -20.52
CA PRO A 75 8.54 -4.86 -19.89
C PRO A 75 8.92 -3.55 -19.20
N TYR A 76 10.07 -3.50 -18.53
CA TYR A 76 10.57 -2.26 -17.91
C TYR A 76 10.95 -1.20 -18.96
N LYS A 77 11.73 -1.58 -19.98
CA LYS A 77 12.12 -0.66 -21.06
C LYS A 77 10.91 -0.09 -21.80
N ALA A 78 9.86 -0.91 -21.99
CA ALA A 78 8.63 -0.51 -22.67
C ALA A 78 7.86 0.61 -21.94
N LEU A 79 8.09 0.82 -20.63
CA LEU A 79 7.46 1.93 -19.89
C LEU A 79 7.82 3.29 -20.51
N ALA A 80 9.10 3.50 -20.87
CA ALA A 80 9.53 4.76 -21.45
C ALA A 80 8.87 5.04 -22.81
N ALA A 81 8.70 4.00 -23.65
CA ALA A 81 8.01 4.14 -24.93
C ALA A 81 6.53 4.53 -24.77
N LYS A 82 5.88 3.97 -23.73
CA LYS A 82 4.47 4.20 -23.39
C LYS A 82 4.25 5.38 -22.43
N ALA A 83 5.29 6.13 -22.09
CA ALA A 83 5.20 7.26 -21.18
C ALA A 83 4.17 8.29 -21.68
N SER A 84 3.42 8.88 -20.75
CA SER A 84 2.41 9.88 -21.05
C SER A 84 3.04 11.15 -21.64
N ALA A 85 2.21 12.03 -22.19
CA ALA A 85 2.66 13.36 -22.61
C ALA A 85 3.26 14.16 -21.44
N ARG A 86 2.72 14.00 -20.23
CA ARG A 86 3.21 14.66 -19.01
C ARG A 86 4.60 14.16 -18.64
N GLU A 87 4.80 12.84 -18.53
CA GLU A 87 6.10 12.28 -18.18
C GLU A 87 7.17 12.63 -19.22
N LYS A 88 6.82 12.56 -20.51
CA LYS A 88 7.71 12.96 -21.62
C LYS A 88 8.09 14.44 -21.56
N ALA A 89 7.21 15.31 -21.08
CA ALA A 89 7.49 16.74 -20.91
C ALA A 89 8.29 17.03 -19.62
N LEU A 90 8.01 16.31 -18.53
CA LEU A 90 8.58 16.57 -17.22
C LEU A 90 9.99 16.01 -17.06
N ILE A 91 10.24 14.75 -17.45
CA ILE A 91 11.55 14.10 -17.27
C ILE A 91 12.69 14.99 -17.79
N PRO A 92 12.69 15.47 -19.05
CA PRO A 92 13.82 16.24 -19.58
C PRO A 92 14.14 17.54 -18.84
N ARG A 93 13.20 18.07 -18.04
CA ARG A 93 13.36 19.30 -17.26
C ARG A 93 13.90 19.06 -15.85
N LEU A 94 13.88 17.81 -15.36
CA LEU A 94 14.31 17.49 -13.99
C LEU A 94 15.77 17.89 -13.76
N GLY A 95 16.04 18.52 -12.60
CA GLY A 95 17.39 18.94 -12.21
C GLY A 95 18.38 17.78 -12.13
N THR A 96 17.92 16.62 -11.63
CA THR A 96 18.68 15.38 -11.55
C THR A 96 17.73 14.19 -11.69
N LEU A 97 18.14 13.19 -12.47
CA LEU A 97 17.55 11.85 -12.45
C LEU A 97 18.67 10.80 -12.63
N ASP A 98 19.34 10.48 -11.52
CA ASP A 98 20.49 9.57 -11.47
C ASP A 98 20.01 8.16 -11.10
N ARG A 99 19.90 7.30 -12.11
CA ARG A 99 19.48 5.90 -11.97
C ARG A 99 20.70 5.00 -11.82
N ARG A 100 20.68 4.14 -10.82
CA ARG A 100 21.73 3.14 -10.54
C ARG A 100 21.11 1.78 -10.30
N ILE A 101 21.70 0.74 -10.86
CA ILE A 101 21.31 -0.66 -10.68
C ILE A 101 22.37 -1.32 -9.82
N TYR A 102 21.92 -1.98 -8.77
CA TYR A 102 22.75 -2.56 -7.72
C TYR A 102 22.39 -4.04 -7.54
N GLU A 103 23.39 -4.84 -7.21
CA GLU A 103 23.26 -6.25 -6.80
C GLU A 103 23.49 -6.36 -5.30
N LEU A 104 22.62 -7.09 -4.61
CA LEU A 104 22.71 -7.30 -3.16
C LEU A 104 23.91 -8.20 -2.84
N ILE A 105 24.77 -7.74 -1.93
CA ILE A 105 25.90 -8.51 -1.39
C ILE A 105 25.49 -9.18 -0.09
N SER A 106 24.89 -8.40 0.83
CA SER A 106 24.52 -8.86 2.16
C SER A 106 23.37 -8.02 2.72
N SER A 107 22.62 -8.63 3.63
CA SER A 107 21.52 -7.99 4.36
C SER A 107 21.54 -8.47 5.81
N ARG A 108 21.45 -7.55 6.76
CA ARG A 108 21.37 -7.86 8.20
C ARG A 108 20.27 -7.03 8.82
N SER A 109 19.33 -7.69 9.48
CA SER A 109 18.24 -7.06 10.24
C SER A 109 18.43 -7.28 11.73
N LYS A 110 17.88 -6.38 12.53
CA LYS A 110 17.79 -6.52 13.98
C LYS A 110 17.02 -7.80 14.34
N THR A 111 17.56 -8.56 15.28
CA THR A 111 16.93 -9.80 15.74
C THR A 111 15.56 -9.50 16.33
N GLY A 112 14.54 -10.24 15.90
CA GLY A 112 13.16 -10.05 16.36
C GLY A 112 12.46 -8.82 15.79
N LEU A 113 13.03 -8.17 14.76
CA LEU A 113 12.37 -7.08 14.05
C LEU A 113 11.08 -7.61 13.39
N SER A 114 9.95 -6.93 13.66
CA SER A 114 8.69 -7.23 12.97
C SER A 114 8.77 -6.82 11.50
N GLU A 115 8.10 -7.55 10.61
CA GLU A 115 8.01 -7.21 9.18
C GLU A 115 7.40 -5.81 8.97
N ASP A 116 6.47 -5.40 9.83
CA ASP A 116 5.83 -4.07 9.79
C ASP A 116 6.78 -2.93 10.17
N SER A 117 7.97 -3.24 10.69
CA SER A 117 8.98 -2.23 11.05
C SER A 117 9.76 -1.71 9.83
N LEU A 118 9.59 -2.36 8.68
CA LEU A 118 10.23 -1.99 7.41
C LEU A 118 9.17 -1.55 6.39
N PRO A 119 9.49 -0.60 5.49
CA PRO A 119 10.79 0.06 5.33
C PRO A 119 11.09 1.04 6.47
N GLY A 120 12.38 1.25 6.75
CA GLY A 120 12.77 2.18 7.82
C GLY A 120 12.30 3.60 7.54
N LYS A 121 11.84 4.30 8.58
CA LYS A 121 11.37 5.69 8.51
C LYS A 121 12.49 6.67 8.18
N TYR A 122 13.73 6.31 8.49
CA TYR A 122 14.92 7.09 8.14
C TYR A 122 15.96 6.19 7.52
N VAL A 123 16.67 6.69 6.51
CA VAL A 123 17.76 5.97 5.86
C VAL A 123 19.04 6.78 5.82
N LEU A 124 20.14 6.12 6.13
CA LEU A 124 21.50 6.56 5.82
C LEU A 124 21.94 5.86 4.54
N VAL A 125 22.15 6.63 3.48
CA VAL A 125 22.76 6.16 2.24
C VAL A 125 24.25 6.45 2.30
N VAL A 126 25.07 5.42 2.20
CA VAL A 126 26.54 5.52 2.16
C VAL A 126 27.02 5.02 0.80
N CYS A 127 27.52 5.93 -0.02
CA CYS A 127 28.12 5.60 -1.33
C CYS A 127 29.63 5.63 -1.19
N MET A 128 30.30 4.56 -1.65
CA MET A 128 31.75 4.38 -1.52
C MET A 128 32.38 3.94 -2.84
N LEU A 129 33.51 4.54 -3.18
CA LEU A 129 34.39 4.12 -4.25
C LEU A 129 35.58 3.38 -3.66
N ILE A 130 35.62 2.08 -3.89
CA ILE A 130 36.62 1.16 -3.35
C ILE A 130 37.53 0.70 -4.49
N SER A 131 38.84 0.86 -4.30
CA SER A 131 39.84 0.37 -5.25
C SER A 131 39.85 -1.18 -5.28
N PRO A 132 40.20 -1.82 -6.40
CA PRO A 132 40.21 -3.29 -6.50
C PRO A 132 41.06 -4.00 -5.43
N GLY A 133 42.15 -3.36 -4.96
CA GLY A 133 43.03 -3.92 -3.93
C GLY A 133 42.53 -3.77 -2.48
N LEU A 134 41.43 -3.03 -2.26
CA LEU A 134 40.80 -2.83 -0.94
C LEU A 134 39.49 -3.61 -0.80
N ASP A 135 38.93 -4.12 -1.90
CA ASP A 135 37.60 -4.72 -1.99
C ASP A 135 37.34 -5.82 -0.96
N GLU A 136 38.27 -6.76 -0.80
CA GLU A 136 38.14 -7.90 0.13
C GLU A 136 38.13 -7.45 1.59
N GLU A 137 39.15 -6.70 2.02
CA GLU A 137 39.26 -6.19 3.40
C GLU A 137 38.10 -5.23 3.76
N PHE A 138 37.63 -4.43 2.79
CA PHE A 138 36.47 -3.57 2.97
C PHE A 138 35.19 -4.37 3.23
N ASN A 139 34.99 -5.47 2.50
CA ASN A 139 33.83 -6.33 2.70
C ASN A 139 33.91 -7.10 4.01
N GLU A 140 35.08 -7.62 4.37
CA GLU A 140 35.35 -8.29 5.65
C GLU A 140 35.06 -7.36 6.83
N TRP A 141 35.63 -6.15 6.82
CA TRP A 141 35.36 -5.12 7.85
C TRP A 141 33.87 -4.85 8.02
N TYR A 142 33.14 -4.72 6.91
CA TYR A 142 31.72 -4.40 6.97
C TYR A 142 30.91 -5.52 7.65
N GLU A 143 31.20 -6.77 7.31
CA GLU A 143 30.46 -7.92 7.83
C GLU A 143 30.87 -8.30 9.25
N GLU A 144 32.15 -8.30 9.55
CA GLU A 144 32.67 -8.79 10.82
C GLU A 144 32.56 -7.75 11.93
N GLU A 145 32.75 -6.46 11.62
CA GLU A 145 32.76 -5.39 12.62
C GLU A 145 31.66 -4.36 12.38
N HIS A 146 31.65 -3.70 11.22
CA HIS A 146 30.95 -2.42 11.07
C HIS A 146 29.44 -2.53 11.25
N ILE A 147 28.77 -3.49 10.61
CA ILE A 147 27.32 -3.66 10.79
C ILE A 147 27.02 -4.06 12.24
N GLY A 148 27.87 -4.89 12.84
CA GLY A 148 27.74 -5.28 14.25
C GLY A 148 27.77 -4.07 15.18
N GLU A 149 28.73 -3.16 14.98
CA GLU A 149 28.84 -1.93 15.75
C GLU A 149 27.68 -0.96 15.48
N VAL A 150 27.33 -0.71 14.22
CA VAL A 150 26.21 0.19 13.87
C VAL A 150 24.88 -0.34 14.41
N SER A 151 24.70 -1.67 14.47
CA SER A 151 23.47 -2.30 14.98
C SER A 151 23.20 -2.05 16.47
N LYS A 152 24.22 -1.61 17.23
CA LYS A 152 24.07 -1.20 18.63
C LYS A 152 23.36 0.14 18.77
N THR A 153 23.26 0.92 17.69
CA THR A 153 22.49 2.16 17.66
C THR A 153 21.02 1.87 17.97
N PRO A 154 20.39 2.47 19.00
CA PRO A 154 19.09 2.02 19.53
C PRO A 154 17.97 1.90 18.48
N SER A 155 17.91 2.83 17.53
CA SER A 155 16.89 2.90 16.48
C SER A 155 17.24 2.14 15.19
N TRP A 156 18.40 1.46 15.13
CA TRP A 156 18.81 0.69 13.95
C TRP A 156 17.88 -0.50 13.72
N GLN A 157 17.50 -0.74 12.45
CA GLN A 157 16.59 -1.80 12.06
C GLN A 157 17.23 -2.78 11.09
N ARG A 158 17.84 -2.28 10.01
CA ARG A 158 18.43 -3.12 8.94
C ARG A 158 19.58 -2.42 8.25
N CYS A 159 20.52 -3.19 7.72
CA CYS A 159 21.52 -2.75 6.76
C CYS A 159 21.44 -3.65 5.53
N ARG A 160 21.46 -3.04 4.34
CA ARG A 160 21.61 -3.75 3.06
C ARG A 160 22.80 -3.19 2.31
N ARG A 161 23.67 -4.07 1.82
CA ARG A 161 24.88 -3.72 1.08
C ARG A 161 24.79 -4.19 -0.35
N TYR A 162 25.30 -3.37 -1.26
CA TYR A 162 25.18 -3.61 -2.68
C TYR A 162 26.46 -3.26 -3.44
N LYS A 163 26.67 -3.98 -4.55
CA LYS A 163 27.68 -3.68 -5.57
C LYS A 163 27.01 -3.07 -6.79
N LEU A 164 27.62 -2.02 -7.34
CA LEU A 164 27.08 -1.36 -8.54
C LEU A 164 27.20 -2.29 -9.75
N VAL A 165 26.10 -2.41 -10.50
CA VAL A 165 26.04 -3.16 -11.76
C VAL A 165 26.04 -2.21 -12.96
N ASP A 166 25.29 -1.11 -12.86
CA ASP A 166 25.10 -0.16 -13.96
C ASP A 166 24.65 1.21 -13.43
N GLN A 167 24.99 2.29 -14.12
CA GLN A 167 24.58 3.64 -13.78
C GLN A 167 24.30 4.46 -15.04
N VAL A 168 23.16 5.17 -15.01
CA VAL A 168 22.75 6.09 -16.07
C VAL A 168 22.15 7.34 -15.42
N GLU A 169 22.79 8.47 -15.63
CA GLU A 169 22.20 9.79 -15.34
C GLU A 169 21.35 10.19 -16.54
N LEU A 170 20.02 10.11 -16.37
CA LEU A 170 19.07 10.38 -17.44
C LEU A 170 18.91 11.88 -17.70
N THR A 171 19.02 12.69 -16.65
CA THR A 171 18.85 14.14 -16.69
C THR A 171 19.74 14.80 -15.64
N GLY A 172 20.01 16.09 -15.86
CA GLY A 172 20.99 16.86 -15.11
C GLY A 172 22.22 17.17 -15.95
N LYS A 173 23.11 18.02 -15.42
CA LYS A 173 24.38 18.32 -16.09
C LYS A 173 25.31 17.15 -15.88
N SER A 174 25.69 16.47 -16.96
CA SER A 174 26.75 15.46 -16.91
C SER A 174 28.02 16.11 -16.37
N ASP A 175 28.50 15.65 -15.22
CA ASP A 175 29.78 16.07 -14.68
C ASP A 175 30.83 15.00 -15.00
N PRO A 176 31.78 15.26 -15.92
CA PRO A 176 32.83 14.30 -16.27
C PRO A 176 33.75 13.95 -15.09
N ALA A 177 33.79 14.78 -14.04
CA ALA A 177 34.55 14.52 -12.83
C ALA A 177 33.78 13.70 -11.78
N LYS A 178 32.48 13.42 -12.00
CA LYS A 178 31.64 12.67 -11.07
C LYS A 178 32.16 11.23 -10.96
N LYS A 179 32.70 10.92 -9.79
CA LYS A 179 33.14 9.56 -9.46
C LYS A 179 31.94 8.62 -9.37
N ILE A 180 32.12 7.38 -9.85
CA ILE A 180 31.12 6.33 -9.82
C ILE A 180 31.39 5.42 -8.62
N HIS A 181 30.57 5.51 -7.58
CA HIS A 181 30.72 4.73 -6.36
C HIS A 181 30.25 3.29 -6.58
N ASN A 182 31.20 2.34 -6.55
CA ASN A 182 30.97 0.92 -6.82
C ASN A 182 30.32 0.15 -5.67
N TYR A 183 30.27 0.73 -4.46
CA TYR A 183 29.57 0.17 -3.31
C TYR A 183 28.52 1.12 -2.73
N LEU A 184 27.45 0.51 -2.25
CA LEU A 184 26.35 1.18 -1.56
C LEU A 184 26.01 0.42 -0.28
N ALA A 185 25.88 1.13 0.83
CA ALA A 185 25.23 0.62 2.03
C ALA A 185 24.02 1.51 2.37
N ILE A 186 22.89 0.87 2.64
CA ILE A 186 21.68 1.54 3.14
C ILE A 186 21.42 1.03 4.54
N HIS A 187 21.57 1.91 5.53
CA HIS A 187 21.14 1.62 6.90
C HIS A 187 19.76 2.25 7.13
N GLU A 188 18.82 1.45 7.63
CA GLU A 188 17.45 1.82 7.94
C GLU A 188 17.28 1.96 9.46
N PHE A 189 16.60 3.02 9.86
CA PHE A 189 16.35 3.39 11.26
C PHE A 189 14.87 3.78 11.45
N ASP A 190 14.37 3.54 12.65
CA ASP A 190 12.99 3.92 13.02
C ASP A 190 12.88 5.41 13.41
N HIS A 191 13.95 5.98 13.99
CA HIS A 191 13.96 7.34 14.51
C HIS A 191 15.13 8.16 13.96
N ALA A 192 14.91 9.46 13.76
CA ALA A 192 15.96 10.42 13.42
C ALA A 192 17.00 10.57 14.56
N GLY A 193 18.09 11.28 14.29
CA GLY A 193 19.10 11.61 15.30
C GLY A 193 20.01 10.45 15.69
N TYR A 194 19.88 9.28 15.04
CA TYR A 194 20.74 8.12 15.22
C TYR A 194 22.24 8.45 15.06
N ASN A 195 22.57 9.41 14.19
CA ASN A 195 23.94 9.84 13.91
C ASN A 195 24.60 10.65 15.05
N LYS A 196 23.84 11.04 16.07
CA LYS A 196 24.32 11.75 17.26
C LYS A 196 24.49 10.83 18.47
N THR A 197 24.10 9.57 18.38
CA THR A 197 24.21 8.67 19.54
C THR A 197 25.65 8.24 19.75
N PRO A 198 26.08 8.01 21.01
CA PRO A 198 27.42 7.52 21.30
C PRO A 198 27.76 6.21 20.58
N GLU A 199 26.78 5.33 20.39
CA GLU A 199 26.95 4.03 19.71
C GLU A 199 27.29 4.23 18.23
N PHE A 200 26.56 5.11 17.52
CA PHE A 200 26.86 5.37 16.12
C PHE A 200 28.23 6.05 15.95
N ILE A 201 28.55 7.02 16.82
CA ILE A 201 29.86 7.70 16.83
C ILE A 201 30.99 6.70 17.09
N ALA A 202 30.80 5.78 18.04
CA ALA A 202 31.77 4.71 18.32
C ALA A 202 31.94 3.76 17.14
N ALA A 203 30.83 3.38 16.49
CA ALA A 203 30.84 2.46 15.35
C ALA A 203 31.64 2.97 14.15
N ILE A 204 31.72 4.29 13.96
CA ILE A 204 32.52 4.92 12.89
C ILE A 204 33.94 5.31 13.35
N SER A 205 34.30 5.06 14.61
CA SER A 205 35.58 5.48 15.22
C SER A 205 36.49 4.33 15.65
N THR A 206 36.09 3.08 15.41
CA THR A 206 36.92 1.90 15.68
C THR A 206 38.25 2.00 14.91
N PRO A 207 39.34 1.35 15.40
CA PRO A 207 40.60 1.33 14.67
C PRO A 207 40.46 0.83 13.23
N TRP A 208 39.64 -0.20 12.99
CA TRP A 208 39.42 -0.75 11.64
C TRP A 208 38.59 0.19 10.77
N SER A 209 37.52 0.81 11.30
CA SER A 209 36.74 1.83 10.58
C SER A 209 37.62 2.99 10.11
N ARG A 210 38.49 3.51 10.99
CA ARG A 210 39.44 4.58 10.65
C ARG A 210 40.40 4.15 9.54
N LYS A 211 41.00 2.96 9.67
CA LYS A 211 41.89 2.38 8.65
C LYS A 211 41.20 2.25 7.28
N ILE A 212 39.95 1.79 7.25
CA ILE A 212 39.19 1.68 6.01
C ILE A 212 38.90 3.07 5.44
N PHE A 213 38.37 3.99 6.24
CA PHE A 213 37.99 5.32 5.76
C PHE A 213 39.16 6.14 5.21
N GLU A 214 40.38 5.96 5.71
CA GLU A 214 41.59 6.57 5.17
C GLU A 214 41.99 6.04 3.79
N ARG A 215 41.55 4.82 3.42
CA ARG A 215 41.93 4.12 2.19
C ARG A 215 40.84 4.08 1.12
N VAL A 216 39.59 4.41 1.47
CA VAL A 216 38.49 4.57 0.51
C VAL A 216 38.80 5.75 -0.41
N GLU A 217 38.71 5.56 -1.73
CA GLU A 217 39.07 6.61 -2.71
C GLU A 217 38.08 7.78 -2.72
N ASP A 218 36.81 7.49 -2.43
CA ASP A 218 35.75 8.49 -2.30
C ASP A 218 34.58 7.95 -1.49
N ARG A 219 33.99 8.81 -0.64
CA ARG A 219 32.81 8.46 0.15
C ARG A 219 31.97 9.69 0.39
N TYR A 220 30.66 9.55 0.20
CA TYR A 220 29.70 10.51 0.70
C TYR A 220 28.51 9.81 1.36
N LEU A 221 27.87 10.54 2.26
CA LEU A 221 26.72 10.07 3.02
C LEU A 221 25.55 11.03 2.78
N ARG A 222 24.35 10.48 2.68
CA ARG A 222 23.12 11.26 2.54
C ARG A 222 22.07 10.73 3.50
N ASN A 223 21.33 11.64 4.13
CA ASN A 223 20.29 11.31 5.11
C ASN A 223 18.92 11.59 4.50
N PHE A 224 18.01 10.63 4.63
CA PHE A 224 16.63 10.80 4.17
C PHE A 224 15.61 10.32 5.19
N GLY A 225 14.42 10.92 5.15
CA GLY A 225 13.22 10.47 5.86
C GLY A 225 12.19 9.92 4.88
N LEU A 226 11.45 8.89 5.29
CA LEU A 226 10.43 8.24 4.48
C LEU A 226 9.33 9.25 4.17
N HIS A 227 9.04 9.42 2.89
CA HIS A 227 7.94 10.24 2.40
C HIS A 227 6.72 9.37 2.10
N LYS A 228 6.93 8.27 1.36
CA LYS A 228 5.87 7.35 0.94
C LYS A 228 6.46 6.00 0.56
N GLY A 229 5.71 4.91 0.74
CA GLY A 229 6.14 3.58 0.31
C GLY A 229 4.98 2.75 -0.21
N ARG A 230 5.20 2.02 -1.31
CA ARG A 230 4.28 1.00 -1.83
C ARG A 230 5.03 -0.32 -1.96
N THR A 231 4.56 -1.39 -1.30
CA THR A 231 5.20 -2.73 -1.35
C THR A 231 4.25 -3.75 -1.96
N LYS A 232 4.67 -4.50 -2.98
CA LYS A 232 3.94 -5.69 -3.49
C LYS A 232 3.88 -6.71 -2.37
N LEU A 233 2.66 -6.93 -1.88
CA LEU A 233 2.35 -8.04 -1.00
C LEU A 233 2.79 -9.32 -1.72
N HIS A 234 3.76 -10.03 -1.14
CA HIS A 234 4.20 -11.32 -1.64
C HIS A 234 3.09 -12.35 -1.39
N THR A 235 2.33 -12.73 -2.41
CA THR A 235 1.48 -13.93 -2.37
C THR A 235 2.26 -15.10 -2.96
N CYS A 236 2.75 -15.99 -2.09
CA CYS A 236 3.28 -17.29 -2.51
C CYS A 236 2.12 -18.22 -2.87
N ASN A 237 1.75 -18.35 -4.16
CA ASN A 237 1.28 -19.60 -4.77
C ASN A 237 1.26 -19.46 -6.31
N PRO A 238 1.90 -20.34 -7.10
CA PRO A 238 1.81 -20.28 -8.56
C PRO A 238 0.50 -20.94 -9.03
N LYS A 239 -0.12 -20.34 -10.05
CA LYS A 239 -1.33 -20.76 -10.80
C LYS A 239 -2.65 -20.08 -10.44
N ILE A 240 -2.67 -18.74 -10.40
CA ILE A 240 -3.81 -17.92 -10.83
C ILE A 240 -3.20 -16.69 -11.53
N PRO A 241 -3.73 -16.21 -12.69
CA PRO A 241 -3.15 -15.06 -13.39
C PRO A 241 -3.03 -13.86 -12.44
N GLN A 242 -1.79 -13.43 -12.20
CA GLN A 242 -1.48 -12.31 -11.32
C GLN A 242 -1.79 -10.99 -12.02
N THR A 243 -3.04 -10.52 -11.91
CA THR A 243 -3.39 -9.12 -12.16
C THR A 243 -3.74 -8.41 -10.84
N MET A 244 -2.90 -7.43 -10.52
CA MET A 244 -3.13 -6.23 -9.69
C MET A 244 -3.24 -6.36 -8.16
N SER A 245 -2.14 -6.01 -7.48
CA SER A 245 -2.14 -5.10 -6.32
C SER A 245 -1.43 -3.83 -6.82
N HIS A 246 -2.04 -2.64 -6.88
CA HIS A 246 -2.00 -1.62 -5.81
C HIS A 246 -2.94 -0.44 -6.11
N ASN A 247 -4.24 -0.70 -6.15
CA ASN A 247 -5.31 0.29 -5.95
C ASN A 247 -6.60 -0.53 -5.82
N ARG A 248 -6.79 -1.33 -4.76
CA ARG A 248 -8.06 -2.09 -4.70
C ARG A 248 -9.18 -1.10 -4.38
N GLY A 249 -10.18 -1.01 -5.25
CA GLY A 249 -11.40 -0.26 -4.95
C GLY A 249 -12.43 -1.19 -4.32
N LEU A 250 -13.40 -0.60 -3.63
CA LEU A 250 -14.61 -1.30 -3.21
C LEU A 250 -15.81 -0.52 -3.74
N LEU A 251 -16.68 -1.20 -4.49
CA LEU A 251 -18.04 -0.73 -4.70
C LEU A 251 -18.92 -1.44 -3.66
N LEU A 252 -19.43 -0.66 -2.70
CA LEU A 252 -20.33 -1.12 -1.65
C LEU A 252 -21.73 -0.55 -1.94
N LEU A 253 -22.74 -1.40 -1.93
CA LEU A 253 -24.13 -0.96 -2.04
C LEU A 253 -24.94 -1.46 -0.86
N PHE A 254 -25.84 -0.59 -0.37
CA PHE A 254 -26.92 -0.96 0.54
C PHE A 254 -28.23 -0.91 -0.23
N ALA A 255 -28.96 -2.02 -0.25
CA ALA A 255 -30.11 -2.15 -1.13
C ALA A 255 -31.35 -2.76 -0.42
N GLU A 256 -32.50 -2.15 -0.68
CA GLU A 256 -33.82 -2.65 -0.31
C GLU A 256 -34.71 -2.66 -1.56
N PRO A 257 -35.00 -3.83 -2.15
CA PRO A 257 -35.92 -3.96 -3.27
C PRO A 257 -37.34 -3.47 -2.91
N GLY A 258 -38.10 -3.05 -3.93
CA GLY A 258 -39.51 -2.68 -3.80
C GLY A 258 -40.39 -3.82 -3.32
N GLN A 259 -41.45 -3.50 -2.57
CA GLN A 259 -42.45 -4.51 -2.16
C GLN A 259 -43.22 -5.10 -3.35
N ASP A 260 -43.19 -4.44 -4.52
CA ASP A 260 -43.77 -4.90 -5.78
C ASP A 260 -42.89 -5.93 -6.51
N LYS A 261 -41.68 -6.21 -6.00
CA LYS A 261 -40.78 -7.25 -6.48
C LYS A 261 -40.59 -8.31 -5.41
N SER A 262 -40.79 -9.58 -5.77
CA SER A 262 -40.44 -10.67 -4.88
C SER A 262 -38.92 -10.78 -4.70
N GLU A 263 -38.49 -11.31 -3.56
CA GLU A 263 -37.07 -11.60 -3.32
C GLU A 263 -36.50 -12.56 -4.38
N ALA A 264 -37.31 -13.48 -4.91
CA ALA A 264 -36.91 -14.38 -5.98
C ALA A 264 -36.63 -13.63 -7.30
N GLU A 265 -37.49 -12.69 -7.69
CA GLU A 265 -37.29 -11.86 -8.88
C GLU A 265 -36.04 -10.98 -8.77
N TYR A 266 -35.82 -10.34 -7.62
CA TYR A 266 -34.61 -9.57 -7.36
C TYR A 266 -33.35 -10.45 -7.48
N ASN A 267 -33.37 -11.64 -6.87
CA ASN A 267 -32.22 -12.53 -6.91
C ASN A 267 -31.94 -13.11 -8.30
N GLU A 268 -32.99 -13.47 -9.04
CA GLU A 268 -32.89 -13.95 -10.42
C GLU A 268 -32.27 -12.90 -11.32
N TRP A 269 -32.80 -11.68 -11.30
CA TRP A 269 -32.25 -10.56 -12.07
C TRP A 269 -30.78 -10.31 -11.69
N TYR A 270 -30.47 -10.32 -10.40
CA TYR A 270 -29.12 -10.02 -9.97
C TYR A 270 -28.11 -11.07 -10.46
N ASP A 271 -28.49 -12.35 -10.35
CA ASP A 271 -27.64 -13.49 -10.68
C ASP A 271 -27.43 -13.68 -12.18
N ASN A 272 -28.47 -13.44 -12.98
CA ASN A 272 -28.47 -13.79 -14.39
C ASN A 272 -28.24 -12.59 -15.32
N GLU A 273 -28.42 -11.36 -14.83
CA GLU A 273 -28.27 -10.15 -15.62
C GLU A 273 -27.32 -9.15 -14.97
N HIS A 274 -27.65 -8.66 -13.77
CA HIS A 274 -26.95 -7.53 -13.16
C HIS A 274 -25.47 -7.81 -12.90
N ALA A 275 -25.16 -8.81 -12.06
CA ALA A 275 -23.79 -9.11 -11.69
C ALA A 275 -22.94 -9.63 -12.86
N PRO A 276 -23.42 -10.59 -13.69
CA PRO A 276 -22.65 -11.05 -14.85
C PRO A 276 -22.22 -9.91 -15.77
N GLN A 277 -23.11 -8.94 -16.05
CA GLN A 277 -22.77 -7.78 -16.87
C GLN A 277 -21.70 -6.89 -16.21
N ARG A 278 -21.78 -6.63 -14.90
CA ARG A 278 -20.71 -5.88 -14.18
C ARG A 278 -19.38 -6.64 -14.23
N LEU A 279 -19.40 -7.97 -14.08
CA LEU A 279 -18.17 -8.77 -14.10
C LEU A 279 -17.48 -8.78 -15.47
N GLN A 280 -18.20 -8.47 -16.56
CA GLN A 280 -17.60 -8.25 -17.87
C GLN A 280 -16.87 -6.91 -17.98
N VAL A 281 -17.20 -5.93 -17.14
CA VAL A 281 -16.52 -4.62 -17.14
C VAL A 281 -15.08 -4.81 -16.65
N PRO A 282 -14.08 -4.31 -17.41
CA PRO A 282 -12.69 -4.28 -16.96
C PRO A 282 -12.58 -3.60 -15.60
N GLY A 283 -11.90 -4.28 -14.68
CA GLY A 283 -11.70 -3.78 -13.33
C GLY A 283 -12.67 -4.31 -12.27
N PHE A 284 -13.75 -5.00 -12.63
CA PHE A 284 -14.59 -5.74 -11.67
C PHE A 284 -14.07 -7.16 -11.48
N ARG A 285 -13.89 -7.60 -10.22
CA ARG A 285 -13.28 -8.89 -9.89
C ARG A 285 -14.29 -9.94 -9.43
N ASN A 286 -15.18 -9.54 -8.54
CA ASN A 286 -16.21 -10.39 -7.98
C ASN A 286 -17.47 -9.57 -7.71
N ALA A 287 -18.57 -10.28 -7.47
CA ALA A 287 -19.82 -9.72 -7.00
C ALA A 287 -20.31 -10.60 -5.85
N ILE A 288 -20.27 -10.06 -4.63
CA ILE A 288 -20.67 -10.78 -3.44
C ILE A 288 -21.90 -10.10 -2.85
N ARG A 289 -22.89 -10.90 -2.50
CA ARG A 289 -24.13 -10.45 -1.86
C ARG A 289 -24.23 -11.06 -0.48
N TYR A 290 -24.56 -10.19 0.47
CA TYR A 290 -24.85 -10.54 1.85
C TYR A 290 -26.26 -10.07 2.22
N LYS A 291 -26.93 -10.85 3.05
CA LYS A 291 -28.25 -10.53 3.61
C LYS A 291 -28.10 -10.18 5.08
N ALA A 292 -28.82 -9.16 5.56
CA ALA A 292 -28.73 -8.75 6.95
C ALA A 292 -29.13 -9.88 7.89
N THR A 293 -28.47 -9.97 9.05
CA THR A 293 -28.80 -10.97 10.08
C THR A 293 -29.85 -10.49 11.08
N ASP A 294 -30.31 -9.25 10.94
CA ASP A 294 -31.38 -8.64 11.71
C ASP A 294 -32.60 -8.33 10.82
N ASN A 295 -33.67 -7.81 11.41
CA ASN A 295 -34.91 -7.48 10.70
C ASN A 295 -34.97 -6.01 10.25
N ARG A 296 -33.82 -5.32 10.12
CA ARG A 296 -33.76 -3.92 9.67
C ARG A 296 -33.70 -3.83 8.14
N THR A 297 -34.04 -2.67 7.58
CA THR A 297 -33.75 -2.33 6.18
C THR A 297 -32.60 -1.31 6.11
N PRO A 298 -31.82 -1.25 5.02
CA PRO A 298 -31.88 -2.12 3.84
C PRO A 298 -31.38 -3.55 4.10
N SER A 299 -32.04 -4.55 3.54
CA SER A 299 -31.84 -5.97 3.84
C SER A 299 -30.59 -6.56 3.16
N TRP A 300 -30.06 -5.87 2.14
CA TRP A 300 -28.95 -6.37 1.33
C TRP A 300 -27.74 -5.45 1.40
N VAL A 301 -26.57 -6.07 1.51
CA VAL A 301 -25.28 -5.44 1.23
C VAL A 301 -24.60 -6.17 0.08
N LEU A 302 -24.07 -5.40 -0.84
CA LEU A 302 -23.42 -5.90 -2.04
C LEU A 302 -22.02 -5.31 -2.12
N THR A 303 -21.03 -6.18 -2.30
CA THR A 303 -19.64 -5.78 -2.43
C THR A 303 -19.10 -6.26 -3.76
N TYR A 304 -18.46 -5.35 -4.50
CA TYR A 304 -17.61 -5.71 -5.62
C TYR A 304 -16.20 -5.29 -5.30
N ASP A 305 -15.28 -6.25 -5.30
CA ASP A 305 -13.86 -5.93 -5.29
C ASP A 305 -13.49 -5.37 -6.67
N LEU A 306 -12.93 -4.16 -6.66
CA LEU A 306 -12.48 -3.47 -7.84
C LEU A 306 -10.97 -3.46 -7.92
N GLU A 307 -10.51 -3.44 -9.15
CA GLU A 307 -9.13 -3.17 -9.55
C GLU A 307 -8.65 -1.75 -9.26
N SER A 308 -9.58 -0.80 -9.18
CA SER A 308 -9.44 0.56 -8.65
C SER A 308 -10.80 1.22 -8.50
N PRO A 309 -10.94 2.26 -7.64
CA PRO A 309 -12.16 3.06 -7.60
C PRO A 309 -12.57 3.59 -8.97
N ALA A 310 -11.61 3.88 -9.86
CA ALA A 310 -11.86 4.39 -11.20
C ALA A 310 -12.57 3.39 -12.14
N ALA A 311 -12.67 2.10 -11.79
CA ALA A 311 -13.37 1.10 -12.61
C ALA A 311 -14.84 1.50 -12.88
N VAL A 312 -15.49 2.11 -11.89
CA VAL A 312 -16.88 2.60 -12.01
C VAL A 312 -17.01 3.92 -12.76
N GLN A 313 -15.89 4.50 -13.20
CA GLN A 313 -15.85 5.71 -14.03
C GLN A 313 -15.35 5.42 -15.46
N SER A 314 -15.02 4.15 -15.75
CA SER A 314 -14.57 3.71 -17.06
C SER A 314 -15.66 3.87 -18.13
N ASP A 315 -15.25 4.06 -19.38
CA ASP A 315 -16.17 4.13 -20.51
C ASP A 315 -16.99 2.84 -20.66
N ALA A 316 -16.38 1.68 -20.36
CA ALA A 316 -17.07 0.39 -20.35
C ALA A 316 -18.20 0.35 -19.31
N TYR A 317 -17.96 0.85 -18.09
CA TYR A 317 -18.99 0.93 -17.06
C TYR A 317 -20.09 1.93 -17.42
N LYS A 318 -19.71 3.12 -17.92
CA LYS A 318 -20.66 4.14 -18.38
C LYS A 318 -21.53 3.62 -19.53
N ALA A 319 -20.95 2.88 -20.47
CA ALA A 319 -21.67 2.26 -21.57
C ALA A 319 -22.63 1.17 -21.08
N LEU A 320 -22.22 0.34 -20.11
CA LEU A 320 -23.10 -0.65 -19.47
C LEU A 320 -24.33 0.03 -18.85
N VAL A 321 -24.12 1.06 -18.03
CA VAL A 321 -25.21 1.79 -17.38
C VAL A 321 -26.11 2.48 -18.41
N SER A 322 -25.53 3.10 -19.44
CA SER A 322 -26.30 3.81 -20.49
C SER A 322 -27.14 2.88 -21.36
N ASN A 323 -26.67 1.65 -21.58
CA ASN A 323 -27.35 0.64 -22.40
C ASN A 323 -28.13 -0.39 -21.54
N ALA A 324 -28.51 -0.02 -20.32
CA ALA A 324 -29.30 -0.88 -19.45
C ALA A 324 -30.61 -1.34 -20.13
N SER A 325 -30.93 -2.63 -19.98
CA SER A 325 -32.17 -3.22 -20.49
C SER A 325 -33.39 -2.61 -19.79
N ASP A 326 -34.58 -2.81 -20.37
CA ASP A 326 -35.83 -2.40 -19.71
C ASP A 326 -36.06 -3.15 -18.40
N LYS A 327 -35.60 -4.41 -18.31
CA LYS A 327 -35.66 -5.21 -17.08
C LYS A 327 -34.76 -4.64 -15.98
N GLU A 328 -33.52 -4.28 -16.30
CA GLU A 328 -32.57 -3.62 -15.39
C GLU A 328 -33.13 -2.27 -14.90
N LYS A 329 -33.65 -1.44 -15.82
CA LYS A 329 -34.26 -0.15 -15.48
C LYS A 329 -35.48 -0.31 -14.58
N ALA A 330 -36.38 -1.24 -14.91
CA ALA A 330 -37.56 -1.52 -14.10
C ALA A 330 -37.19 -2.03 -12.70
N MET A 331 -36.20 -2.91 -12.59
CA MET A 331 -35.73 -3.38 -11.28
C MET A 331 -35.09 -2.26 -10.46
N ILE A 332 -34.16 -1.49 -11.04
CA ILE A 332 -33.51 -0.34 -10.36
C ILE A 332 -34.56 0.69 -9.91
N SER A 333 -35.58 0.96 -10.73
CA SER A 333 -36.64 1.91 -10.37
C SER A 333 -37.55 1.44 -9.23
N SER A 334 -37.54 0.15 -8.90
CA SER A 334 -38.37 -0.41 -7.82
C SER A 334 -37.72 -0.29 -6.43
N PHE A 335 -36.42 0.01 -6.32
CA PHE A 335 -35.74 0.00 -5.02
C PHE A 335 -36.32 1.06 -4.06
N VAL A 336 -36.64 0.63 -2.84
CA VAL A 336 -36.95 1.52 -1.72
C VAL A 336 -35.70 2.19 -1.18
N THR A 337 -34.54 1.53 -1.32
CA THR A 337 -33.22 2.07 -0.99
C THR A 337 -32.20 1.50 -1.95
N LEU A 338 -31.39 2.37 -2.55
CA LEU A 338 -30.19 1.99 -3.30
C LEU A 338 -29.10 3.05 -3.06
N ASP A 339 -28.33 2.85 -1.99
CA ASP A 339 -27.18 3.69 -1.63
C ASP A 339 -25.91 3.05 -2.18
N ARG A 340 -25.24 3.77 -3.07
CA ARG A 340 -24.03 3.31 -3.77
C ARG A 340 -22.82 4.09 -3.26
N ARG A 341 -21.79 3.38 -2.81
CA ARG A 341 -20.55 3.98 -2.32
C ARG A 341 -19.33 3.36 -2.98
N VAL A 342 -18.42 4.22 -3.41
CA VAL A 342 -17.14 3.86 -3.99
C VAL A 342 -16.06 4.24 -2.99
N TYR A 343 -15.22 3.27 -2.66
CA TYR A 343 -14.14 3.47 -1.71
C TYR A 343 -12.79 3.10 -2.31
N ASP A 344 -11.75 3.78 -1.84
CA ASP A 344 -10.36 3.40 -2.05
C ASP A 344 -9.84 2.61 -0.85
N HIS A 345 -9.06 1.57 -1.12
CA HIS A 345 -8.54 0.70 -0.07
C HIS A 345 -7.55 1.44 0.82
N TYR A 346 -7.78 1.37 2.13
CA TYR A 346 -6.95 2.00 3.14
C TYR A 346 -5.97 1.01 3.75
N SER A 347 -6.45 -0.07 4.36
CA SER A 347 -5.62 -1.08 5.03
C SER A 347 -6.27 -2.47 5.02
N LEU A 348 -5.44 -3.51 5.19
CA LEU A 348 -5.86 -4.90 5.30
C LEU A 348 -5.07 -5.55 6.42
N ARG A 349 -5.76 -6.17 7.38
CA ARG A 349 -5.16 -7.08 8.35
C ARG A 349 -5.85 -8.43 8.26
N THR A 350 -5.07 -9.49 8.08
CA THR A 350 -5.57 -10.87 7.99
C THR A 350 -5.03 -11.70 9.14
N LYS A 351 -5.85 -12.57 9.71
CA LYS A 351 -5.41 -13.52 10.73
C LYS A 351 -4.35 -14.46 10.14
N PRO A 352 -3.20 -14.67 10.82
CA PRO A 352 -2.16 -15.58 10.34
C PRO A 352 -2.71 -16.98 10.06
N GLY A 353 -2.32 -17.55 8.92
CA GLY A 353 -2.70 -18.91 8.52
C GLY A 353 -4.10 -19.08 7.91
N VAL A 354 -4.87 -17.99 7.73
CA VAL A 354 -6.12 -18.05 6.96
C VAL A 354 -5.80 -18.15 5.47
N SER A 355 -6.41 -19.12 4.80
CA SER A 355 -6.24 -19.36 3.36
C SER A 355 -7.24 -18.54 2.53
N ASP A 356 -6.86 -18.20 1.30
CA ASP A 356 -7.68 -17.36 0.40
C ASP A 356 -9.03 -17.99 0.05
N ASP A 357 -9.12 -19.33 0.05
CA ASP A 357 -10.36 -20.10 -0.16
C ASP A 357 -11.38 -19.96 0.97
N THR A 358 -10.98 -19.34 2.10
CA THR A 358 -11.89 -18.98 3.20
C THR A 358 -12.81 -17.82 2.81
N PHE A 359 -12.49 -17.08 1.74
CA PHE A 359 -13.25 -15.90 1.32
C PHE A 359 -14.14 -16.19 0.10
N PRO A 360 -15.33 -15.56 0.02
CA PRO A 360 -15.91 -14.64 1.00
C PRO A 360 -16.31 -15.32 2.30
N ALA A 361 -16.14 -14.61 3.42
CA ALA A 361 -16.47 -15.13 4.72
C ALA A 361 -17.99 -15.31 4.90
N LYS A 362 -18.38 -16.22 5.80
CA LYS A 362 -19.79 -16.53 6.10
C LYS A 362 -20.53 -15.33 6.69
N PHE A 363 -19.84 -14.49 7.45
CA PHE A 363 -20.40 -13.28 8.05
C PHE A 363 -19.51 -12.08 7.78
N LEU A 364 -20.14 -10.95 7.52
CA LEU A 364 -19.50 -9.67 7.26
C LEU A 364 -20.07 -8.65 8.25
N LEU A 365 -19.21 -8.12 9.12
CA LEU A 365 -19.50 -6.92 9.90
C LEU A 365 -19.11 -5.69 9.07
N VAL A 366 -20.08 -4.86 8.76
CA VAL A 366 -19.87 -3.56 8.13
C VAL A 366 -19.88 -2.50 9.22
N VAL A 367 -18.81 -1.73 9.34
CA VAL A 367 -18.68 -0.62 10.29
C VAL A 367 -18.40 0.66 9.49
N ALA A 368 -19.40 1.53 9.37
CA ALA A 368 -19.26 2.83 8.70
C ALA A 368 -19.11 3.94 9.75
N ILE A 369 -18.09 4.78 9.57
CA ILE A 369 -17.72 5.82 10.54
C ILE A 369 -17.43 7.13 9.82
N GLN A 370 -17.88 8.24 10.40
CA GLN A 370 -17.50 9.58 10.00
C GLN A 370 -16.46 10.13 10.99
N ALA A 371 -15.18 10.12 10.59
CA ALA A 371 -14.11 10.72 11.36
C ALA A 371 -13.95 12.20 10.98
N PRO A 372 -14.03 13.16 11.94
CA PRO A 372 -13.71 14.55 11.67
C PRO A 372 -12.28 14.73 11.15
N ALA A 373 -12.08 15.67 10.21
CA ALA A 373 -10.76 15.93 9.62
C ALA A 373 -9.69 16.27 10.67
N ALA A 374 -10.07 16.96 11.75
CA ALA A 374 -9.16 17.34 12.83
C ALA A 374 -8.57 16.16 13.60
N ILE A 375 -9.20 14.98 13.54
CA ILE A 375 -8.75 13.77 14.24
C ILE A 375 -8.44 12.63 13.26
N ASP A 376 -8.44 12.87 11.94
CA ASP A 376 -8.31 11.81 10.92
C ASP A 376 -7.07 10.95 11.12
N GLU A 377 -5.93 11.57 11.43
CA GLU A 377 -4.67 10.88 11.69
C GLU A 377 -4.74 10.04 12.98
N GLU A 378 -5.24 10.62 14.08
CA GLU A 378 -5.35 9.91 15.36
C GLU A 378 -6.37 8.76 15.29
N PHE A 379 -7.52 8.98 14.65
CA PHE A 379 -8.54 7.97 14.40
C PHE A 379 -7.97 6.78 13.64
N ASN A 380 -7.22 7.04 12.57
CA ASN A 380 -6.60 5.98 11.78
C ASN A 380 -5.50 5.27 12.57
N LYS A 381 -4.69 6.00 13.35
CA LYS A 381 -3.69 5.41 14.22
C LYS A 381 -4.31 4.46 15.25
N TRP A 382 -5.36 4.89 15.94
CA TRP A 382 -6.12 4.05 16.88
C TRP A 382 -6.64 2.77 16.20
N TYR A 383 -7.24 2.93 15.01
CA TYR A 383 -7.85 1.81 14.31
C TYR A 383 -6.80 0.73 13.95
N GLU A 384 -5.64 1.16 13.46
CA GLU A 384 -4.55 0.26 13.04
C GLU A 384 -3.78 -0.32 14.23
N GLU A 385 -3.38 0.52 15.19
CA GLU A 385 -2.48 0.11 16.27
C GLU A 385 -3.21 -0.67 17.38
N GLU A 386 -4.49 -0.37 17.63
CA GLU A 386 -5.25 -0.97 18.74
C GLU A 386 -6.52 -1.67 18.25
N HIS A 387 -7.46 -0.94 17.63
CA HIS A 387 -8.84 -1.41 17.50
C HIS A 387 -8.98 -2.72 16.71
N ILE A 388 -8.32 -2.85 15.55
CA ILE A 388 -8.37 -4.12 14.80
C ILE A 388 -7.72 -5.24 15.62
N GLY A 389 -6.65 -4.96 16.35
CA GLY A 389 -5.97 -5.94 17.20
C GLY A 389 -6.88 -6.47 18.31
N GLU A 390 -7.67 -5.59 18.92
CA GLU A 390 -8.67 -5.98 19.92
C GLU A 390 -9.82 -6.78 19.32
N ILE A 391 -10.38 -6.35 18.18
CA ILE A 391 -11.43 -7.09 17.48
C ILE A 391 -10.91 -8.46 17.00
N ALA A 392 -9.64 -8.57 16.60
CA ALA A 392 -9.02 -9.82 16.16
C ALA A 392 -8.94 -10.90 17.24
N LYS A 393 -9.12 -10.54 18.52
CA LYS A 393 -9.23 -11.50 19.63
C LYS A 393 -10.58 -12.23 19.63
N CYS A 394 -11.60 -11.65 19.00
CA CYS A 394 -12.91 -12.28 18.88
C CYS A 394 -12.78 -13.62 18.17
N ARG A 395 -13.40 -14.65 18.74
CA ARG A 395 -13.46 -15.98 18.12
C ARG A 395 -14.03 -15.85 16.72
N GLY A 396 -13.37 -16.50 15.76
CA GLY A 396 -13.82 -16.54 14.37
C GLY A 396 -13.54 -15.32 13.52
N TRP A 397 -12.86 -14.30 14.05
CA TRP A 397 -12.36 -13.21 13.22
C TRP A 397 -11.34 -13.73 12.20
N LEU A 398 -11.47 -13.31 10.94
CA LEU A 398 -10.64 -13.76 9.81
C LEU A 398 -9.78 -12.65 9.23
N ARG A 399 -10.37 -11.49 8.93
CA ARG A 399 -9.65 -10.28 8.47
C ARG A 399 -10.47 -9.01 8.69
N CYS A 400 -9.80 -7.88 8.58
CA CYS A 400 -10.39 -6.55 8.47
C CYS A 400 -9.86 -5.87 7.21
N ARG A 401 -10.77 -5.35 6.38
CA ARG A 401 -10.46 -4.50 5.22
C ARG A 401 -11.02 -3.11 5.49
N ARG A 402 -10.18 -2.08 5.53
CA ARG A 402 -10.60 -0.69 5.70
C ARG A 402 -10.50 0.07 4.39
N TYR A 403 -11.42 0.99 4.20
CA TYR A 403 -11.49 1.81 3.00
C TYR A 403 -11.89 3.25 3.33
N LYS A 404 -11.40 4.19 2.52
CA LYS A 404 -11.72 5.62 2.58
C LYS A 404 -12.67 5.98 1.43
N LEU A 405 -13.72 6.74 1.74
CA LEU A 405 -14.75 7.08 0.78
C LEU A 405 -14.17 7.95 -0.34
N VAL A 406 -14.49 7.59 -1.59
CA VAL A 406 -14.17 8.37 -2.80
C VAL A 406 -15.42 9.08 -3.29
N GLU A 407 -16.52 8.35 -3.40
CA GLU A 407 -17.76 8.84 -3.99
C GLU A 407 -18.95 8.15 -3.30
N GLN A 408 -20.02 8.90 -3.08
CA GLN A 408 -21.32 8.36 -2.69
C GLN A 408 -22.38 8.87 -3.67
N SER A 409 -23.27 7.99 -4.09
CA SER A 409 -24.40 8.30 -4.96
C SER A 409 -25.66 7.62 -4.42
N HIS A 410 -26.73 8.38 -4.28
CA HIS A 410 -28.04 7.84 -3.93
C HIS A 410 -28.85 7.64 -5.21
N LEU A 411 -29.17 6.39 -5.53
CA LEU A 411 -29.81 6.04 -6.81
C LEU A 411 -31.33 5.85 -6.68
N ALA A 412 -31.82 5.51 -5.48
CA ALA A 412 -33.25 5.41 -5.16
C ALA A 412 -33.47 5.43 -3.64
N GLY A 413 -34.59 5.99 -3.15
CA GLY A 413 -35.07 5.76 -1.79
C GLY A 413 -35.03 6.91 -0.79
N ASN A 414 -35.32 6.60 0.48
CA ASN A 414 -35.54 7.57 1.56
C ASN A 414 -34.30 8.46 1.86
N ALA A 415 -34.52 9.78 1.95
CA ALA A 415 -33.52 10.84 2.07
C ALA A 415 -32.71 10.84 3.40
N ASP A 416 -33.09 10.04 4.40
CA ASP A 416 -32.36 10.04 5.68
C ASP A 416 -30.97 9.37 5.62
N LEU A 417 -30.70 8.54 4.60
CA LEU A 417 -29.33 8.09 4.28
C LEU A 417 -28.47 9.20 3.65
N GLU A 418 -29.06 10.26 3.08
CA GLU A 418 -28.33 11.37 2.45
C GLU A 418 -27.57 12.23 3.47
N LYS A 419 -27.94 12.20 4.75
CA LYS A 419 -27.41 13.15 5.74
C LYS A 419 -26.10 12.71 6.40
N LYS A 420 -25.75 11.43 6.36
CA LYS A 420 -24.55 10.90 7.04
C LYS A 420 -23.58 10.27 6.04
N VAL A 421 -22.71 11.11 5.50
CA VAL A 421 -21.52 10.67 4.79
C VAL A 421 -20.59 10.02 5.80
N HIS A 422 -20.17 8.79 5.54
CA HIS A 422 -19.18 8.08 6.36
C HIS A 422 -17.89 7.98 5.55
N ASN A 423 -16.90 8.79 5.90
CA ASN A 423 -15.63 8.84 5.18
C ASN A 423 -14.76 7.58 5.33
N TYR A 424 -15.08 6.69 6.27
CA TYR A 424 -14.45 5.37 6.37
C TYR A 424 -15.48 4.24 6.49
N VAL A 425 -15.10 3.09 5.94
CA VAL A 425 -15.76 1.80 6.22
C VAL A 425 -14.72 0.75 6.59
N ALA A 426 -15.00 -0.03 7.62
CA ALA A 426 -14.27 -1.24 7.95
C ALA A 426 -15.17 -2.46 7.72
N LEU A 427 -14.65 -3.43 6.98
CA LEU A 427 -15.29 -4.71 6.69
C LEU A 427 -14.55 -5.79 7.46
N HIS A 428 -15.14 -6.29 8.55
CA HIS A 428 -14.58 -7.44 9.27
C HIS A 428 -15.26 -8.72 8.80
N ASP A 429 -14.44 -9.65 8.32
CA ASP A 429 -14.85 -10.97 7.87
C ASP A 429 -14.78 -11.95 9.05
N PHE A 430 -15.87 -12.69 9.30
CA PHE A 430 -16.01 -13.64 10.40
C PHE A 430 -16.53 -15.01 9.92
N ASP A 431 -16.11 -16.07 10.62
CA ASP A 431 -16.64 -17.43 10.42
C ASP A 431 -17.92 -17.73 11.20
N ASN A 432 -18.28 -16.87 12.18
CA ASN A 432 -19.43 -16.97 13.06
C ASN A 432 -20.16 -15.62 13.21
N ASN A 433 -21.28 -15.62 13.93
CA ASN A 433 -22.13 -14.44 14.17
C ASN A 433 -22.42 -14.18 15.66
N ASP A 434 -21.80 -14.93 16.57
CA ASP A 434 -21.95 -14.77 18.02
C ASP A 434 -20.92 -13.80 18.63
N TYR A 435 -19.97 -13.31 17.83
CA TYR A 435 -18.89 -12.42 18.29
C TYR A 435 -19.37 -11.13 18.96
N ILE A 436 -20.51 -10.54 18.57
CA ILE A 436 -20.98 -9.26 19.15
C ILE A 436 -21.24 -9.38 20.66
N ALA A 437 -21.71 -10.54 21.12
CA ALA A 437 -21.99 -10.79 22.53
C ALA A 437 -20.75 -11.32 23.29
N SER A 438 -19.62 -11.49 22.62
CA SER A 438 -18.41 -12.04 23.24
C SER A 438 -17.75 -11.04 24.20
N PRO A 439 -17.13 -11.50 25.31
CA PRO A 439 -16.36 -10.64 26.20
C PRO A 439 -15.25 -9.88 25.46
N GLU A 440 -14.63 -10.49 24.44
CA GLU A 440 -13.58 -9.89 23.64
C GLU A 440 -14.09 -8.69 22.84
N PHE A 441 -15.25 -8.83 22.21
CA PHE A 441 -15.85 -7.73 21.43
C PHE A 441 -16.30 -6.57 22.33
N ILE A 442 -16.89 -6.89 23.49
CA ILE A 442 -17.27 -5.90 24.49
C ILE A 442 -16.03 -5.14 24.98
N ALA A 443 -14.95 -5.85 25.31
CA ALA A 443 -13.69 -5.24 25.73
C ALA A 443 -13.06 -4.37 24.63
N ALA A 444 -13.07 -4.83 23.38
CA ALA A 444 -12.59 -4.07 22.23
C ALA A 444 -13.37 -2.77 22.02
N CYS A 445 -14.64 -2.72 22.43
CA CYS A 445 -15.48 -1.53 22.36
C CYS A 445 -15.30 -0.56 23.54
N SER A 446 -14.53 -0.94 24.57
CA SER A 446 -14.43 -0.19 25.84
C SER A 446 -12.99 0.05 26.31
N THR A 447 -11.99 -0.08 25.44
CA THR A 447 -10.62 0.35 25.79
C THR A 447 -10.59 1.86 26.06
N PRO A 448 -9.60 2.37 26.81
CA PRO A 448 -9.48 3.81 27.03
C PRO A 448 -9.37 4.60 25.71
N TRP A 449 -8.63 4.09 24.72
CA TRP A 449 -8.49 4.76 23.42
C TRP A 449 -9.76 4.66 22.58
N THR A 450 -10.45 3.51 22.59
CA THR A 450 -11.76 3.37 21.93
C THR A 450 -12.80 4.31 22.54
N THR A 451 -12.81 4.47 23.86
CA THR A 451 -13.72 5.39 24.55
C THR A 451 -13.44 6.83 24.12
N LYS A 452 -12.17 7.25 24.14
CA LYS A 452 -11.73 8.56 23.63
C LYS A 452 -12.17 8.78 22.17
N MET A 453 -11.90 7.80 21.30
CA MET A 453 -12.25 7.93 19.88
C MET A 453 -13.76 7.99 19.67
N ARG A 454 -14.54 7.19 20.40
CA ARG A 454 -16.01 7.22 20.40
C ARG A 454 -16.55 8.60 20.78
N GLU A 455 -15.99 9.24 21.80
CA GLU A 455 -16.36 10.62 22.15
C GLU A 455 -16.05 11.61 21.01
N LEU A 456 -14.85 11.52 20.42
CA LEU A 456 -14.42 12.43 19.35
C LEU A 456 -15.18 12.26 18.03
N ILE A 457 -15.74 11.07 17.76
CA ILE A 457 -16.66 10.82 16.63
C ILE A 457 -18.13 10.96 17.03
N ASN A 458 -18.43 11.58 18.17
CA ASN A 458 -19.80 11.80 18.69
C ASN A 458 -20.64 10.52 18.83
N ASN A 459 -19.99 9.38 19.08
CA ASN A 459 -20.60 8.05 19.10
C ASN A 459 -21.32 7.67 17.79
N GLU A 460 -21.02 8.33 16.68
CA GLU A 460 -21.64 8.05 15.38
C GLU A 460 -20.91 6.92 14.67
N VAL A 461 -21.28 5.69 15.05
CA VAL A 461 -20.81 4.46 14.42
C VAL A 461 -22.03 3.68 13.92
N ASP A 462 -22.14 3.50 12.61
CA ASP A 462 -23.11 2.56 12.04
C ASP A 462 -22.44 1.20 11.88
N MET A 463 -22.98 0.20 12.55
CA MET A 463 -22.42 -1.14 12.58
C MET A 463 -23.53 -2.17 12.41
N ARG A 464 -23.33 -3.09 11.47
CA ARG A 464 -24.31 -4.13 11.18
C ARG A 464 -23.69 -5.38 10.57
N THR A 465 -24.23 -6.53 10.95
CA THR A 465 -23.77 -7.84 10.47
C THR A 465 -24.68 -8.37 9.35
N TYR A 466 -24.03 -8.96 8.36
CA TYR A 466 -24.67 -9.60 7.23
C TYR A 466 -24.12 -11.02 7.05
N SER A 467 -24.96 -11.96 6.62
CA SER A 467 -24.57 -13.33 6.27
C SER A 467 -24.40 -13.47 4.77
N LEU A 468 -23.42 -14.28 4.36
CA LEU A 468 -23.15 -14.54 2.95
C LEU A 468 -24.36 -15.20 2.31
N PHE A 469 -24.90 -14.55 1.27
CA PHE A 469 -25.97 -15.10 0.47
C PHE A 469 -25.41 -15.78 -0.79
N LYS A 470 -24.60 -15.05 -1.57
CA LYS A 470 -24.05 -15.57 -2.83
C LYS A 470 -22.76 -14.88 -3.22
N ASN A 471 -21.85 -15.65 -3.79
CA ASN A 471 -20.62 -15.20 -4.41
C ASN A 471 -20.65 -15.52 -5.90
N ILE A 472 -20.45 -14.51 -6.74
CA ILE A 472 -20.33 -14.67 -8.19
C ILE A 472 -18.93 -14.24 -8.57
N GLN A 473 -18.18 -15.18 -9.14
CA GLN A 473 -16.82 -14.95 -9.62
C GLN A 473 -16.84 -14.73 -11.13
N LYS A 474 -15.85 -13.98 -11.61
CA LYS A 474 -15.60 -13.84 -13.04
C LYS A 474 -15.17 -15.20 -13.58
N SER A 475 -15.86 -15.67 -14.62
CA SER A 475 -15.59 -16.94 -15.32
C SER A 475 -14.22 -16.94 -16.00
#